data_AF-A7TCP5-F1
#
_entry.id   AF-A7TCP5-F1
#
_cell.length_a   1.000
_cell.length_b   1.000
_cell.length_c   1.000
_cell.angle_alpha   90.00
_cell.angle_beta   90.00
_cell.angle_gamma   90.00
#
_symmetry.space_group_name_H-M   'P 1'
#
loop_
_entity.id
_entity.type
_entity.pdbx_description
1 polymer ?
#
loop_
_entity_poly.entity_id
_entity_poly.type
_entity_poly.pdbx_seq_one_letter_code
_entity_poly.pdbx_strand_id
1 'polypeptide(L)'
;MKIEELEKYADVLKYLEKQQRKKHLLLGNGFSMAYNPSIFSYNALNSFIENSDNDLLKKMFSIINTKNFELIMQQLDNFSEIAATFSTDKSLVKKINEASKTLKENLIEAVKELHPEHVFKVPEEESAACAGYIENYVGKGGTVFSTNYDLLLYWVLMRNGSKNAIDGFGRDQENPDDFVPEDERVYSELRDRGY
;
A
#
# COMPACT_ATOMS: atom_id res chain seq x y z
N MET A 1 1.96 -12.37 18.42
CA MET A 1 2.43 -11.42 19.44
C MET A 1 1.22 -10.92 20.20
N LYS A 2 1.21 -10.97 21.53
CA LYS A 2 0.09 -10.42 22.32
C LYS A 2 0.26 -8.91 22.44
N ILE A 3 -0.83 -8.14 22.47
CA ILE A 3 -0.78 -6.68 22.59
C ILE A 3 -0.02 -6.24 23.85
N GLU A 4 -0.13 -7.03 24.93
CA GLU A 4 0.55 -6.83 26.21
C GLU A 4 2.09 -6.91 26.12
N GLU A 5 2.62 -7.51 25.05
CA GLU A 5 4.07 -7.67 24.81
C GLU A 5 4.66 -6.52 23.97
N LEU A 6 3.82 -5.58 23.50
CA LEU A 6 4.26 -4.45 22.70
C LEU A 6 4.83 -3.34 23.59
N GLU A 7 6.00 -2.82 23.22
CA GLU A 7 6.57 -1.63 23.86
C GLU A 7 5.69 -0.40 23.60
N LYS A 8 5.60 0.50 24.58
CA LYS A 8 4.87 1.75 24.41
C LYS A 8 5.63 2.64 23.43
N TYR A 9 4.90 3.35 22.59
CA TYR A 9 5.45 4.28 21.60
C TYR A 9 6.50 5.24 22.18
N ALA A 10 6.20 5.87 23.33
CA ALA A 10 7.12 6.80 23.98
C ALA A 10 8.44 6.15 24.43
N ASP A 11 8.41 4.86 24.82
CA ASP A 11 9.59 4.14 25.28
C ASP A 11 10.47 3.72 24.09
N VAL A 12 9.84 3.30 22.98
CA VAL A 12 10.54 3.05 21.71
C VAL A 12 11.24 4.30 21.20
N LEU A 13 10.58 5.47 21.25
CA LEU A 13 11.20 6.73 20.82
C LEU A 13 12.45 7.09 21.64
N LYS A 14 12.37 6.94 22.97
CA LYS A 14 13.51 7.18 23.87
C LYS A 14 14.65 6.21 23.60
N TYR A 15 14.33 4.94 23.37
CA TYR A 15 15.32 3.93 23.01
C TYR A 15 16.03 4.30 21.70
N LEU A 16 15.29 4.62 20.64
CA LEU A 16 15.86 5.00 19.34
C LEU A 16 16.75 6.25 19.43
N GLU A 17 16.33 7.25 20.21
CA GLU A 17 17.14 8.45 20.47
C GLU A 17 18.45 8.11 21.21
N LYS A 18 18.38 7.30 22.26
CA LYS A 18 19.56 6.85 23.01
C LYS A 18 20.54 6.09 22.12
N GLN A 19 20.03 5.29 21.18
CA GLN A 19 20.85 4.53 20.22
C GLN A 19 21.26 5.35 18.99
N GLN A 20 20.90 6.64 18.91
CA GLN A 20 21.14 7.50 17.74
C GLN A 20 20.66 6.88 16.41
N ARG A 21 19.55 6.13 16.45
CA ARG A 21 18.98 5.49 15.25
C ARG A 21 18.00 6.43 14.56
N LYS A 22 18.08 6.46 13.22
CA LYS A 22 17.04 7.08 12.38
C LYS A 22 15.69 6.44 12.68
N LYS A 23 14.65 7.27 12.78
CA LYS A 23 13.27 6.84 13.02
C LYS A 23 12.56 6.72 11.69
N HIS A 24 12.12 5.52 11.34
CA HIS A 24 11.30 5.28 10.15
C HIS A 24 9.88 4.95 10.60
N LEU A 25 8.90 5.31 9.76
CA LEU A 25 7.48 5.07 10.02
C LEU A 25 6.96 4.12 8.93
N LEU A 26 6.28 3.04 9.31
CA LEU A 26 5.54 2.18 8.39
C LEU A 26 4.05 2.36 8.65
N LEU A 27 3.33 2.84 7.64
CA LEU A 27 1.89 3.00 7.62
C LEU A 27 1.25 1.81 6.92
N GLY A 28 0.25 1.24 7.58
CA GLY A 28 -0.63 0.22 7.00
C GLY A 28 -2.07 0.70 6.98
N ASN A 29 -3.01 -0.19 6.62
CA ASN A 29 -4.40 0.18 6.35
C ASN A 29 -5.11 0.86 7.54
N GLY A 30 -4.61 0.66 8.76
CA GLY A 30 -5.06 1.39 9.95
C GLY A 30 -4.99 2.92 9.81
N PHE A 31 -4.04 3.44 9.02
CA PHE A 31 -3.95 4.87 8.67
C PHE A 31 -5.20 5.35 7.93
N SER A 32 -5.60 4.65 6.88
CA SER A 32 -6.75 5.00 6.06
C SER A 32 -8.07 4.70 6.77
N MET A 33 -8.11 3.64 7.58
CA MET A 33 -9.24 3.36 8.47
C MET A 33 -9.46 4.43 9.53
N ALA A 34 -8.39 5.07 10.03
CA ALA A 34 -8.52 6.17 10.99
C ALA A 34 -9.19 7.41 10.37
N TYR A 35 -9.01 7.63 9.06
CA TYR A 35 -9.74 8.66 8.33
C TYR A 35 -11.20 8.27 8.11
N ASN A 36 -11.47 7.08 7.57
CA ASN A 36 -12.85 6.61 7.40
C ASN A 36 -12.97 5.07 7.35
N PRO A 37 -13.45 4.42 8.44
CA PRO A 37 -13.55 2.96 8.48
C PRO A 37 -14.65 2.41 7.56
N SER A 38 -15.65 3.21 7.19
CA SER A 38 -16.70 2.80 6.26
C SER A 38 -16.19 2.66 4.82
N ILE A 39 -15.06 3.30 4.52
CA ILE A 39 -14.43 3.31 3.20
C ILE A 39 -13.28 2.29 3.14
N PHE A 40 -12.40 2.31 4.14
CA PHE A 40 -11.13 1.57 4.11
C PHE A 40 -11.17 0.26 4.90
N SER A 41 -12.34 -0.21 5.32
CA SER A 41 -12.46 -1.54 5.94
C SER A 41 -12.49 -2.64 4.88
N TYR A 42 -11.99 -3.82 5.22
CA TYR A 42 -12.10 -5.02 4.39
C TYR A 42 -13.56 -5.36 4.02
N ASN A 43 -14.52 -4.96 4.85
CA ASN A 43 -15.94 -5.14 4.57
C ASN A 43 -16.41 -4.26 3.40
N ALA A 44 -15.95 -3.01 3.32
CA ALA A 44 -16.32 -2.09 2.25
C ALA A 44 -15.87 -2.62 0.88
N LEU A 45 -14.63 -3.09 0.78
CA LEU A 45 -14.12 -3.71 -0.44
C LEU A 45 -14.82 -5.04 -0.75
N ASN A 46 -15.18 -5.85 0.25
CA ASN A 46 -15.95 -7.07 0.01
C ASN A 46 -17.33 -6.76 -0.59
N SER A 47 -18.02 -5.74 -0.06
CA SER A 47 -19.31 -5.29 -0.61
C SER A 47 -19.19 -4.78 -2.04
N PHE A 48 -18.07 -4.13 -2.39
CA PHE A 48 -17.79 -3.76 -3.79
C PHE A 48 -17.72 -5.00 -4.71
N ILE A 49 -17.05 -6.07 -4.29
CA ILE A 49 -16.95 -7.31 -5.07
C ILE A 49 -18.29 -8.05 -5.18
N GLU A 50 -19.07 -8.10 -4.09
CA GLU A 50 -20.42 -8.68 -4.10
C GLU A 50 -21.34 -7.97 -5.10
N ASN A 51 -21.14 -6.66 -5.29
CA ASN A 51 -21.89 -5.86 -6.24
C ASN A 51 -21.28 -5.86 -7.65
N SER A 52 -20.07 -6.39 -7.85
CA SER A 52 -19.43 -6.46 -9.17
C SER A 52 -20.07 -7.50 -10.08
N ASP A 53 -20.05 -7.30 -11.40
CA ASP A 53 -20.52 -8.29 -12.37
C ASP A 53 -19.52 -9.45 -12.61
N ASN A 54 -18.51 -9.58 -11.75
CA ASN A 54 -17.44 -10.57 -11.91
C ASN A 54 -17.73 -11.87 -11.15
N ASP A 55 -18.42 -12.79 -11.83
CA ASP A 55 -18.77 -14.12 -11.27
C ASP A 55 -17.57 -14.95 -10.82
N LEU A 56 -16.42 -14.81 -11.48
CA LEU A 56 -15.20 -15.53 -11.12
C LEU A 56 -14.70 -15.05 -9.76
N LEU A 57 -14.62 -13.73 -9.56
CA LEU A 57 -14.20 -13.15 -8.29
C LEU A 57 -15.14 -13.52 -7.15
N LYS A 58 -16.46 -13.42 -7.38
CA LYS A 58 -17.48 -13.84 -6.40
C LYS A 58 -17.28 -15.28 -5.94
N LYS A 59 -17.05 -16.21 -6.88
CA LYS A 59 -16.76 -17.62 -6.58
C LYS A 59 -15.46 -17.78 -5.79
N MET A 60 -14.42 -17.06 -6.15
CA MET A 60 -13.13 -17.16 -5.46
C MET A 60 -13.18 -16.71 -4.00
N PHE A 61 -13.82 -15.56 -3.73
CA PHE A 61 -14.04 -15.10 -2.36
C PHE A 61 -14.89 -16.08 -1.55
N SER A 62 -15.93 -16.64 -2.17
CA SER A 62 -16.75 -17.70 -1.56
C SER A 62 -15.95 -18.95 -1.20
N ILE A 63 -15.02 -19.39 -2.05
CA ILE A 63 -14.22 -20.60 -1.83
C ILE A 63 -13.20 -20.38 -0.71
N ILE A 64 -12.51 -19.23 -0.73
CA ILE A 64 -11.42 -18.95 0.21
C ILE A 64 -11.95 -18.52 1.57
N ASN A 65 -13.23 -18.11 1.64
CA ASN A 65 -13.93 -17.71 2.87
C ASN A 65 -13.15 -16.62 3.65
N THR A 66 -12.67 -15.62 2.92
CA THR A 66 -11.96 -14.47 3.49
C THR A 66 -12.36 -13.18 2.78
N LYS A 67 -12.22 -12.06 3.48
CA LYS A 67 -12.39 -10.70 2.94
C LYS A 67 -11.05 -9.99 2.71
N ASN A 68 -9.94 -10.67 2.99
CA ASN A 68 -8.59 -10.13 2.85
C ASN A 68 -8.09 -10.40 1.42
N PHE A 69 -7.92 -9.33 0.65
CA PHE A 69 -7.51 -9.40 -0.76
C PHE A 69 -6.07 -9.88 -0.89
N GLU A 70 -5.18 -9.41 -0.01
CA GLU A 70 -3.77 -9.79 0.00
C GLU A 70 -3.60 -11.29 0.19
N LEU A 71 -4.39 -11.90 1.08
CA LEU A 71 -4.39 -13.33 1.31
C LEU A 71 -4.87 -14.12 0.09
N ILE A 72 -5.93 -13.64 -0.58
CA ILE A 72 -6.43 -14.29 -1.80
C ILE A 72 -5.39 -14.21 -2.92
N MET A 73 -4.80 -13.02 -3.13
CA MET A 73 -3.73 -12.83 -4.12
C MET A 73 -2.55 -13.75 -3.83
N GLN A 74 -2.11 -13.82 -2.57
CA GLN A 74 -1.01 -14.69 -2.15
C GLN A 74 -1.33 -16.18 -2.41
N GLN A 75 -2.57 -16.62 -2.14
CA GLN A 75 -2.97 -18.00 -2.41
C GLN A 75 -2.97 -18.33 -3.92
N LEU A 76 -3.40 -17.40 -4.77
CA LEU A 76 -3.37 -17.58 -6.22
C LEU A 76 -1.95 -17.62 -6.75
N ASP A 77 -1.10 -16.71 -6.29
CA ASP A 77 0.30 -16.64 -6.72
C ASP A 77 1.04 -17.93 -6.30
N ASN A 78 0.86 -18.38 -5.04
CA ASN A 78 1.39 -19.67 -4.57
C ASN A 78 0.84 -20.86 -5.38
N PHE A 79 -0.47 -20.89 -5.67
CA PHE A 79 -1.07 -21.96 -6.45
C PHE A 79 -0.55 -21.98 -7.88
N SER A 80 -0.32 -20.81 -8.49
CA SER A 80 0.26 -20.68 -9.82
C SER A 80 1.69 -21.24 -9.87
N GLU A 81 2.54 -20.91 -8.89
CA GLU A 81 3.91 -21.43 -8.78
C GLU A 81 3.94 -22.96 -8.62
N ILE A 82 3.08 -23.50 -7.75
CA ILE A 82 2.94 -24.94 -7.55
C ILE A 82 2.43 -25.59 -8.85
N ALA A 83 1.39 -25.06 -9.46
CA ALA A 83 0.82 -25.60 -10.69
C ALA A 83 1.83 -25.58 -11.84
N ALA A 84 2.64 -24.52 -11.97
CA ALA A 84 3.70 -24.43 -12.99
C ALA A 84 4.79 -25.49 -12.79
N THR A 85 5.01 -25.95 -11.56
CA THR A 85 6.00 -26.99 -11.24
C THR A 85 5.47 -28.40 -11.51
N PHE A 86 4.20 -28.68 -11.19
CA PHE A 86 3.64 -30.03 -11.22
C PHE A 86 2.76 -30.32 -12.45
N SER A 87 2.33 -29.30 -13.19
CA SER A 87 1.42 -29.44 -14.33
C SER A 87 2.11 -29.12 -15.65
N THR A 88 1.90 -29.95 -16.66
CA THR A 88 2.21 -29.63 -18.07
C THR A 88 1.12 -28.81 -18.73
N ASP A 89 -0.04 -28.64 -18.07
CA ASP A 89 -1.16 -27.86 -18.57
C ASP A 89 -0.92 -26.35 -18.38
N LYS A 90 -0.27 -25.76 -19.38
CA LYS A 90 -0.06 -24.31 -19.47
C LYS A 90 -1.36 -23.51 -19.50
N SER A 91 -2.49 -24.11 -19.89
CA SER A 91 -3.77 -23.41 -19.95
C SER A 91 -4.33 -23.14 -18.55
N LEU A 92 -4.14 -24.06 -17.61
CA LEU A 92 -4.53 -23.86 -16.21
C LEU A 92 -3.72 -22.75 -15.55
N VAL A 93 -2.39 -22.78 -15.69
CA VAL A 93 -1.50 -21.73 -15.15
C VAL A 93 -1.87 -20.35 -15.71
N LYS A 94 -2.17 -20.27 -17.01
CA LYS A 94 -2.62 -19.02 -17.64
C LYS A 94 -3.92 -18.49 -17.01
N LYS A 95 -4.91 -19.37 -16.79
CA LYS A 95 -6.19 -18.98 -16.15
C LYS A 95 -5.99 -18.48 -14.72
N ILE A 96 -5.09 -19.10 -13.95
CA ILE A 96 -4.77 -18.66 -12.58
C ILE A 96 -4.12 -17.27 -12.61
N ASN A 97 -3.16 -17.05 -13.50
CA ASN A 97 -2.50 -15.75 -13.65
C ASN A 97 -3.46 -14.65 -14.13
N GLU A 98 -4.36 -14.97 -15.06
CA GLU A 98 -5.44 -14.07 -15.49
C GLU A 98 -6.37 -13.72 -14.31
N ALA A 99 -6.75 -14.69 -13.50
CA ALA A 99 -7.56 -14.44 -12.30
C ALA A 99 -6.83 -13.55 -11.27
N SER A 100 -5.54 -13.79 -11.00
CA SER A 100 -4.71 -12.96 -10.12
C SER A 100 -4.62 -11.52 -10.65
N LYS A 101 -4.42 -11.34 -11.95
CA LYS A 101 -4.43 -10.03 -12.59
C LYS A 101 -5.78 -9.33 -12.46
N THR A 102 -6.88 -10.01 -12.77
CA THR A 102 -8.22 -9.46 -12.63
C THR A 102 -8.51 -9.04 -11.19
N LEU A 103 -8.09 -9.82 -10.19
CA LEU A 103 -8.25 -9.46 -8.79
C LEU A 103 -7.49 -8.18 -8.43
N LYS A 104 -6.24 -8.03 -8.91
CA LYS A 104 -5.43 -6.82 -8.71
C LYS A 104 -6.10 -5.58 -9.32
N GLU A 105 -6.61 -5.70 -10.55
CA GLU A 105 -7.31 -4.61 -11.23
C GLU A 105 -8.60 -4.21 -10.50
N ASN A 106 -9.37 -5.19 -10.01
CA ASN A 106 -10.60 -4.92 -9.25
C ASN A 106 -10.30 -4.28 -7.89
N LEU A 107 -9.20 -4.64 -7.23
CA LEU A 107 -8.76 -3.98 -6.01
C LEU A 107 -8.47 -2.50 -6.26
N ILE A 108 -7.75 -2.19 -7.34
CA ILE A 108 -7.43 -0.80 -7.71
C ILE A 108 -8.72 -0.01 -7.98
N GLU A 109 -9.66 -0.58 -8.74
CA GLU A 109 -10.93 0.11 -9.01
C GLU A 109 -11.77 0.29 -7.75
N ALA A 110 -11.84 -0.72 -6.87
CA ALA A 110 -12.52 -0.62 -5.59
C ALA A 110 -11.94 0.51 -4.73
N VAL A 111 -10.61 0.57 -4.62
CA VAL A 111 -9.92 1.63 -3.86
C VAL A 111 -10.24 2.99 -4.48
N LYS A 112 -10.19 3.11 -5.81
CA LYS A 112 -10.49 4.36 -6.53
C LYS A 112 -11.94 4.84 -6.35
N GLU A 113 -12.92 3.93 -6.41
CA GLU A 113 -14.33 4.29 -6.22
C GLU A 113 -14.67 4.65 -4.77
N LEU A 114 -14.05 3.95 -3.81
CA LEU A 114 -14.26 4.19 -2.39
C LEU A 114 -13.49 5.42 -1.90
N HIS A 115 -12.35 5.75 -2.52
CA HIS A 115 -11.52 6.88 -2.15
C HIS A 115 -12.33 8.19 -2.18
N PRO A 116 -12.08 9.13 -1.25
CA PRO A 116 -12.63 10.47 -1.36
C PRO A 116 -12.34 11.06 -2.74
N GLU A 117 -13.31 11.79 -3.29
CA GLU A 117 -13.26 12.31 -4.66
C GLU A 117 -12.15 13.36 -4.86
N HIS A 118 -11.84 14.14 -3.82
CA HIS A 118 -10.82 15.18 -3.90
C HIS A 118 -10.17 15.47 -2.56
N VAL A 119 -8.94 15.99 -2.60
CA VAL A 119 -8.08 16.28 -1.43
C VAL A 119 -8.75 17.14 -0.36
N PHE A 120 -9.63 18.07 -0.75
CA PHE A 120 -10.36 18.93 0.19
C PHE A 120 -11.45 18.23 1.01
N LYS A 121 -11.75 16.95 0.76
CA LYS A 121 -12.62 16.15 1.64
C LYS A 121 -11.94 15.78 2.96
N VAL A 122 -10.61 15.84 3.03
CA VAL A 122 -9.88 15.70 4.29
C VAL A 122 -9.96 17.04 5.03
N PRO A 123 -10.46 17.09 6.28
CA PRO A 123 -10.47 18.32 7.06
C PRO A 123 -9.06 18.92 7.18
N GLU A 124 -8.97 20.25 7.10
CA GLU A 124 -7.66 20.94 7.13
C GLU A 124 -6.89 20.69 8.42
N GLU A 125 -7.59 20.78 9.56
CA GLU A 125 -6.99 20.57 10.88
C GLU A 125 -6.45 19.14 11.05
N GLU A 126 -7.20 18.13 10.59
CA GLU A 126 -6.77 16.73 10.61
C GLU A 126 -5.57 16.50 9.69
N SER A 127 -5.60 17.09 8.49
CA SER A 127 -4.51 17.01 7.52
C SER A 127 -3.23 17.64 8.09
N ALA A 128 -3.33 18.83 8.69
CA ALA A 128 -2.20 19.53 9.29
C ALA A 128 -1.64 18.79 10.51
N ALA A 129 -2.50 18.28 11.39
CA ALA A 129 -2.08 17.48 12.54
C ALA A 129 -1.34 16.19 12.09
N CYS A 130 -1.86 15.52 11.08
CA CYS A 130 -1.24 14.33 10.50
C CYS A 130 0.14 14.65 9.87
N ALA A 131 0.22 15.72 9.08
CA ALA A 131 1.48 16.17 8.49
C ALA A 131 2.52 16.51 9.56
N GLY A 132 2.12 17.21 10.63
CA GLY A 132 3.00 17.52 11.76
C GLY A 132 3.50 16.26 12.49
N TYR A 133 2.67 15.22 12.60
CA TYR A 133 3.11 13.92 13.12
C TYR A 133 4.15 13.27 12.20
N ILE A 134 3.89 13.22 10.90
CA ILE A 134 4.78 12.62 9.89
C ILE A 134 6.13 13.36 9.83
N GLU A 135 6.13 14.68 9.97
CA GLU A 135 7.35 15.51 9.93
C GLU A 135 8.38 15.12 11.00
N ASN A 136 7.95 14.51 12.12
CA ASN A 136 8.86 13.98 13.14
C ASN A 136 9.77 12.86 12.63
N TYR A 137 9.43 12.25 11.49
CA TYR A 137 10.18 11.18 10.84
C TYR A 137 10.95 11.73 9.64
N VAL A 138 10.25 12.25 8.62
CA VAL A 138 10.88 12.75 7.39
C VAL A 138 11.78 13.97 7.64
N GLY A 139 11.36 14.91 8.49
CA GLY A 139 12.15 16.10 8.84
C GLY A 139 13.42 15.80 9.63
N LYS A 140 13.55 14.58 10.19
CA LYS A 140 14.72 14.12 10.95
C LYS A 140 15.59 13.13 10.17
N GLY A 141 15.45 13.09 8.84
CA GLY A 141 16.22 12.21 7.96
C GLY A 141 15.78 10.75 8.02
N GLY A 142 14.57 10.48 8.52
CA GLY A 142 13.90 9.19 8.42
C GLY A 142 13.06 9.08 7.15
N THR A 143 12.43 7.92 6.97
CA THR A 143 11.55 7.63 5.83
C THR A 143 10.19 7.19 6.34
N VAL A 144 9.13 7.59 5.63
CA VAL A 144 7.77 7.09 5.82
C VAL A 144 7.48 6.12 4.69
N PHE A 145 7.13 4.90 5.07
CA PHE A 145 6.71 3.83 4.18
C PHE A 145 5.20 3.68 4.28
N SER A 146 4.51 3.48 3.15
CA SER A 146 3.09 3.14 3.14
C SER A 146 2.88 1.84 2.37
N THR A 147 2.19 0.89 2.97
CA THR A 147 1.72 -0.32 2.27
C THR A 147 0.29 -0.18 1.77
N ASN A 148 -0.29 1.02 1.85
CA ASN A 148 -1.67 1.26 1.47
C ASN A 148 -1.77 1.55 -0.02
N TYR A 149 -2.83 1.04 -0.66
CA TYR A 149 -3.12 1.27 -2.07
C TYR A 149 -3.72 2.66 -2.35
N ASP A 150 -4.19 3.35 -1.32
CA ASP A 150 -4.84 4.67 -1.45
C ASP A 150 -3.85 5.85 -1.49
N LEU A 151 -4.38 7.04 -1.80
CA LEU A 151 -3.59 8.25 -2.00
C LEU A 151 -3.62 9.20 -0.79
N LEU A 152 -4.17 8.79 0.36
CA LEU A 152 -4.34 9.69 1.51
C LEU A 152 -3.01 10.22 2.03
N LEU A 153 -1.96 9.38 2.07
CA LEU A 153 -0.63 9.82 2.50
C LEU A 153 -0.10 10.92 1.58
N TYR A 154 -0.16 10.69 0.27
CA TYR A 154 0.27 11.66 -0.75
C TYR A 154 -0.48 12.98 -0.59
N TRP A 155 -1.79 12.92 -0.37
CA TRP A 155 -2.64 14.09 -0.17
C TRP A 155 -2.24 14.90 1.07
N VAL A 156 -1.99 14.23 2.20
CA VAL A 156 -1.52 14.88 3.42
C VAL A 156 -0.17 15.54 3.18
N LEU A 157 0.80 14.84 2.57
CA LEU A 157 2.14 15.38 2.35
C LEU A 157 2.13 16.57 1.37
N MET A 158 1.44 16.45 0.24
CA MET A 158 1.39 17.50 -0.79
C MET A 158 0.64 18.74 -0.30
N ARG A 159 -0.51 18.57 0.35
CA ARG A 159 -1.32 19.70 0.82
C ARG A 159 -0.61 20.53 1.89
N ASN A 160 0.25 19.91 2.68
CA ASN A 160 1.00 20.57 3.74
C ASN A 160 2.43 20.98 3.31
N GLY A 161 2.73 20.94 2.00
CA GLY A 161 4.00 21.42 1.46
C GLY A 161 5.22 20.59 1.87
N SER A 162 5.05 19.29 2.12
CA SER A 162 6.17 18.41 2.41
C SER A 162 7.14 18.39 1.23
N LYS A 163 8.44 18.54 1.53
CA LYS A 163 9.50 18.53 0.50
C LYS A 163 9.60 17.19 -0.23
N ASN A 164 9.27 16.10 0.48
CA ASN A 164 9.34 14.73 -0.02
C ASN A 164 7.97 14.05 0.14
N ALA A 165 7.07 14.32 -0.80
CA ALA A 165 5.74 13.70 -0.85
C ALA A 165 5.77 12.32 -1.52
N ILE A 166 6.48 11.37 -0.91
CA ILE A 166 6.60 9.98 -1.37
C ILE A 166 6.18 8.99 -0.28
N ASP A 167 5.96 7.74 -0.67
CA ASP A 167 5.55 6.64 0.22
C ASP A 167 6.71 5.71 0.63
N GLY A 168 7.95 6.14 0.43
CA GLY A 168 9.15 5.37 0.77
C GLY A 168 9.54 4.31 -0.25
N PHE A 169 8.74 4.05 -1.27
CA PHE A 169 9.07 3.14 -2.37
C PHE A 169 9.32 3.93 -3.67
N GLY A 170 10.22 3.44 -4.52
CA GLY A 170 10.46 4.08 -5.81
C GLY A 170 11.53 3.40 -6.65
N ARG A 171 11.73 3.93 -7.86
CA ARG A 171 12.76 3.46 -8.80
C ARG A 171 13.75 4.56 -9.08
N ASP A 172 15.02 4.36 -8.80
CA ASP A 172 16.01 5.40 -9.05
C ASP A 172 16.44 5.37 -10.50
N GLN A 173 16.76 6.54 -11.04
CA GLN A 173 17.34 6.63 -12.38
C GLN A 173 18.77 6.08 -12.33
N GLU A 174 19.04 5.04 -13.12
CA GLU A 174 20.33 4.34 -13.15
C GLU A 174 21.31 4.96 -14.15
N ASN A 175 20.81 5.79 -15.06
CA ASN A 175 21.61 6.60 -15.98
C ASN A 175 21.48 8.10 -15.66
N PRO A 176 22.09 8.60 -14.57
CA PRO A 176 21.97 10.00 -14.16
C PRO A 176 22.88 10.96 -14.93
N ASP A 177 23.41 10.58 -16.10
CA ASP A 177 24.25 11.47 -16.92
C ASP A 177 23.48 12.74 -17.36
N ASP A 178 24.23 13.79 -17.75
CA ASP A 178 23.66 15.08 -18.14
C ASP A 178 22.53 14.93 -19.17
N PHE A 179 21.37 15.51 -18.83
CA PHE A 179 20.10 15.49 -19.56
C PHE A 179 19.83 14.21 -20.38
N VAL A 180 19.20 13.22 -19.74
CA VAL A 180 18.62 12.07 -20.44
C VAL A 180 17.15 12.37 -20.84
N PRO A 181 16.81 12.29 -22.14
CA PRO A 181 15.43 12.34 -22.62
C PRO A 181 14.53 11.35 -21.86
N GLU A 182 13.26 11.71 -21.62
CA GLU A 182 12.39 10.93 -20.72
C GLU A 182 12.16 9.48 -21.19
N ASP A 183 12.17 9.24 -22.49
CA ASP A 183 12.06 7.94 -23.14
C ASP A 183 13.34 7.10 -23.08
N GLU A 184 14.48 7.71 -22.76
CA GLU A 184 15.79 7.05 -22.63
C GLU A 184 16.20 6.85 -21.15
N ARG A 185 15.38 7.29 -20.19
CA ARG A 185 15.66 7.10 -18.76
C ARG A 185 15.52 5.63 -18.38
N VAL A 186 16.61 5.07 -17.87
CA VAL A 186 16.65 3.72 -17.31
C VAL A 186 16.38 3.83 -15.82
N TYR A 187 15.34 3.14 -15.37
CA TYR A 187 14.96 3.10 -13.97
C TYR A 187 15.31 1.74 -13.37
N SER A 188 15.74 1.76 -12.11
CA SER A 188 15.96 0.55 -11.35
C SER A 188 14.66 -0.25 -11.17
N GLU A 189 14.80 -1.49 -10.71
CA GLU A 189 13.67 -2.18 -10.08
C GLU A 189 13.12 -1.39 -8.89
N LEU A 190 11.85 -1.64 -8.55
CA LEU A 190 11.20 -1.01 -7.40
C LEU A 190 11.95 -1.39 -6.12
N ARG A 191 12.37 -0.40 -5.33
CA ARG A 191 13.10 -0.60 -4.08
C ARG A 191 12.71 0.42 -3.02
N ASP A 192 13.10 0.12 -1.79
CA ASP A 192 12.96 1.03 -0.66
C ASP A 192 13.87 2.24 -0.87
N ARG A 193 13.30 3.45 -0.95
CA ARG A 193 14.03 4.71 -1.00
C ARG A 193 14.32 5.18 0.42
N GLY A 194 15.31 4.55 1.05
CA GLY A 194 15.92 5.06 2.27
C GLY A 194 16.83 6.24 1.95
N TYR A 195 16.47 7.46 2.37
CA TYR A 195 17.38 8.62 2.35
C TYR A 195 18.24 8.68 3.62
#